data_AF-A0A7J5C2D0-F1
#
_entry.id   AF-A0A7J5C2D0-F1
#
_cell.length_a   1.000
_cell.length_b   1.000
_cell.length_c   1.000
_cell.angle_alpha   90.00
_cell.angle_beta   90.00
_cell.angle_gamma   90.00
#
_symmetry.space_group_name_H-M   'P 1'
#
loop_
_entity.id
_entity.type
_entity.pdbx_description
1 polymer ?
#
loop_
_entity_poly.entity_id
_entity_poly.type
_entity_poly.pdbx_seq_one_letter_code
_entity_poly.pdbx_strand_id
1 'polypeptide(L)' 'FPVVVHSHGLRSLPELHAPLTTRWAAAGFVVAAPAYPRTNLRSRNFTRADVRNQPADGWRLIRHLVRL' A
#
# COMPACT_ATOMS: atom_id res chain seq x y z
N PHE A 1 -2.13 -17.40 5.55
CA PHE A 1 -0.89 -16.64 5.84
C PHE A 1 -1.24 -15.32 6.52
N PRO A 2 -0.40 -14.79 7.44
CA PRO A 2 -0.58 -13.43 7.97
C PRO A 2 -0.37 -12.39 6.86
N VAL A 3 -1.16 -11.31 6.90
CA VAL A 3 -1.14 -10.24 5.89
C VAL A 3 -0.42 -9.00 6.44
N VAL A 4 0.49 -8.43 5.66
CA VAL A 4 1.10 -7.12 5.91
C VAL A 4 0.65 -6.15 4.82
N VAL A 5 0.01 -5.06 5.21
CA VAL A 5 -0.31 -3.94 4.31
C VAL A 5 0.73 -2.84 4.51
N HIS A 6 1.58 -2.62 3.51
CA HIS A 6 2.65 -1.62 3.57
C HIS A 6 2.25 -0.34 2.82
N SER A 7 2.24 0.78 3.55
CA SER A 7 1.90 2.10 3.00
C SER A 7 3.17 2.84 2.58
N HIS A 8 3.19 3.39 1.36
CA HIS A 8 4.26 4.31 0.95
C HIS A 8 4.07 5.71 1.55
N GLY A 9 5.16 6.48 1.65
CA GLY A 9 5.11 7.89 2.07
C GLY A 9 4.50 8.83 1.02
N LEU A 10 4.28 10.09 1.37
CA LEU A 10 3.83 11.12 0.43
C LEU A 10 4.83 11.26 -0.74
N ARG A 11 4.31 11.36 -1.97
CA ARG A 11 5.12 11.42 -3.20
C ARG A 11 6.14 10.27 -3.30
N SER A 12 5.78 9.09 -2.81
CA SER A 12 6.55 7.85 -2.97
C SER A 12 5.78 6.83 -3.82
N LEU A 13 6.40 5.68 -4.06
CA LEU A 13 5.84 4.56 -4.80
C LEU A 13 6.10 3.27 -4.03
N PRO A 14 5.19 2.28 -4.05
CA PRO A 14 5.43 0.96 -3.47
C PRO A 14 6.73 0.30 -3.92
N GLU A 15 7.09 0.47 -5.20
CA GLU A 15 8.27 -0.13 -5.82
C GLU A 15 9.58 0.35 -5.18
N LEU A 16 9.61 1.57 -4.62
CA LEU A 16 10.77 2.10 -3.89
C LEU A 16 11.02 1.38 -2.57
N HIS A 17 10.03 0.60 -2.08
CA HIS A 17 10.14 -0.21 -0.86
C HIS A 17 10.22 -1.70 -1.16
N ALA A 18 10.34 -2.10 -2.43
CA ALA A 18 10.41 -3.50 -2.84
C ALA A 18 11.47 -4.33 -2.09
N PRO A 19 12.69 -3.83 -1.82
CA PRO A 19 13.68 -4.61 -1.06
C PRO A 19 13.20 -5.00 0.34
N LEU A 20 12.43 -4.15 1.02
CA LEU A 20 11.85 -4.42 2.33
C LEU A 20 10.68 -5.41 2.22
N THR A 21 9.73 -5.12 1.34
CA THR A 21 8.51 -5.93 1.21
C THR A 21 8.79 -7.33 0.69
N THR A 22 9.79 -7.50 -0.17
CA THR A 22 10.24 -8.81 -0.66
C THR A 22 10.82 -9.66 0.46
N ARG A 23 11.55 -9.06 1.42
CA ARG A 23 12.06 -9.80 2.59
C ARG A 23 10.94 -10.32 3.48
N TRP A 24 9.88 -9.53 3.67
CA TRP A 24 8.70 -10.00 4.40
C TRP A 24 7.95 -11.09 3.64
N ALA A 25 7.80 -10.97 2.32
CA ALA A 25 7.20 -12.03 1.52
C ALA A 25 8.01 -13.35 1.62
N ALA A 26 9.33 -13.26 1.54
CA ALA A 26 10.23 -14.42 1.71
C ALA A 26 10.16 -15.03 3.13
N ALA A 27 9.76 -14.25 4.14
CA ALA A 27 9.52 -14.71 5.50
C ALA A 27 8.12 -15.34 5.71
N GLY A 28 7.32 -15.51 4.65
CA GLY A 28 6.03 -16.20 4.69
C GLY A 28 4.81 -15.31 4.91
N PHE A 29 4.95 -13.98 4.81
CA PHE A 29 3.83 -13.05 4.84
C PHE A 29 3.22 -12.86 3.44
N VAL A 30 1.90 -12.69 3.38
CA VAL A 30 1.27 -12.08 2.19
C VAL A 30 1.43 -10.58 2.31
N VAL A 31 2.18 -9.96 1.40
CA VAL A 31 2.48 -8.53 1.45
C VAL A 31 1.71 -7.80 0.35
N ALA A 32 0.91 -6.82 0.74
CA ALA A 32 0.22 -5.93 -0.18
C ALA A 32 0.71 -4.49 0.01
N ALA A 33 1.17 -3.86 -1.06
CA ALA A 33 1.69 -2.49 -1.03
C ALA A 33 0.95 -1.63 -2.08
N PRO A 34 -0.21 -1.05 -1.74
CA PRO A 34 -1.01 -0.29 -2.69
C PRO A 34 -0.35 1.06 -3.02
N ALA A 35 -0.46 1.50 -4.27
CA ALA A 35 -0.19 2.89 -4.64
C ALA A 35 -1.44 3.74 -4.38
N TYR A 36 -1.40 4.61 -3.37
CA TYR A 36 -2.54 5.44 -3.00
C TYR A 36 -2.83 6.51 -4.06
N PRO A 37 -4.08 6.63 -4.57
CA PRO A 37 -4.35 7.38 -5.81
C PRO A 37 -3.93 8.85 -5.82
N ARG A 38 -4.08 9.56 -4.68
CA ARG A 38 -3.78 11.02 -4.61
C ARG A 38 -2.57 11.37 -3.74
N THR A 39 -1.81 10.39 -3.28
CA THR A 39 -0.60 10.64 -2.47
C THR A 39 0.68 10.00 -3.03
N ASN A 40 0.59 9.16 -4.07
CA ASN A 40 1.76 8.58 -4.72
C ASN A 40 2.49 9.56 -5.66
N LEU A 41 3.74 9.25 -6.01
CA LEU A 41 4.63 10.09 -6.83
C LEU A 41 4.08 10.36 -8.25
N ARG A 42 3.33 9.42 -8.82
CA ARG A 42 2.77 9.49 -10.18
C ARG A 42 1.38 10.15 -10.21
N SER A 43 0.86 10.60 -9.07
CA SER A 43 -0.46 11.21 -9.00
C SER A 43 -0.51 12.57 -9.68
N ARG A 44 -1.38 12.72 -10.70
CA ARG A 44 -1.65 14.00 -11.37
C ARG A 44 -2.39 15.00 -10.48
N ASN A 45 -3.19 14.48 -9.54
CA ASN A 45 -4.05 15.26 -8.65
C ASN A 45 -3.59 15.10 -7.19
N PHE A 46 -2.29 15.27 -6.95
CA PHE A 46 -1.71 15.08 -5.62
C PHE A 46 -2.34 16.02 -4.59
N THR A 47 -2.74 15.46 -3.46
CA THR A 47 -3.12 16.25 -2.28
C THR A 47 -2.76 15.50 -1.00
N ARG A 48 -2.05 16.18 -0.09
CA ARG A 48 -1.73 15.64 1.23
C ARG A 48 -2.97 15.35 2.07
N ALA A 49 -4.06 16.07 1.84
CA ALA A 49 -5.31 15.89 2.59
C ALA A 49 -5.94 14.51 2.35
N ASP A 50 -5.61 13.84 1.25
CA ASP A 50 -6.13 12.51 0.92
C ASP A 50 -5.61 11.40 1.83
N VAL A 51 -4.58 11.65 2.66
CA VAL A 51 -4.14 10.71 3.71
C VAL A 51 -5.30 10.27 4.59
N ARG A 52 -6.30 11.13 4.81
CA ARG A 52 -7.52 10.82 5.58
C ARG A 52 -8.35 9.68 4.98
N ASN A 53 -8.23 9.43 3.67
CA ASN A 53 -8.95 8.37 2.97
C ASN A 53 -8.17 7.05 2.89
N GLN A 54 -6.86 7.05 3.15
CA GLN A 54 -6.02 5.86 3.06
C GLN A 54 -6.46 4.69 3.96
N PRO A 55 -7.01 4.91 5.18
CA PRO A 55 -7.60 3.82 5.96
C PRO A 55 -8.77 3.13 5.25
N ALA A 56 -9.62 3.86 4.52
CA ALA A 56 -10.72 3.29 3.76
C ALA A 56 -10.23 2.52 2.53
N ASP A 57 -9.18 3.02 1.86
CA ASP A 57 -8.50 2.28 0.78
C ASP A 57 -7.90 0.97 1.30
N GLY A 58 -7.24 1.02 2.47
CA GLY A 58 -6.71 -0.16 3.16
C GLY A 58 -7.78 -1.17 3.54
N TRP A 59 -8.91 -0.71 4.09
CA TRP A 59 -10.06 -1.56 4.37
C TRP A 59 -10.59 -2.26 3.12
N ARG A 60 -10.74 -1.52 2.01
CA ARG A 60 -11.18 -2.09 0.73
C ARG A 60 -10.20 -3.16 0.22
N LEU A 61 -8.90 -2.91 0.32
CA LEU A 61 -7.85 -3.86 -0.03
C LEU A 61 -7.96 -5.14 0.80
N ILE A 62 -8.06 -5.03 2.12
CA ILE A 62 -8.16 -6.20 3.01
C ILE A 62 -9.41 -7.03 2.67
N ARG A 63 -10.57 -6.39 2.45
CA ARG A 63 -11.79 -7.08 2.02
C ARG A 63 -11.64 -7.79 0.68
N HIS A 64 -10.83 -7.24 -0.23
CA HIS A 64 -10.53 -7.89 -1.50
C HIS A 64 -9.64 -9.12 -1.28
N LEU A 65 -8.59 -9.01 -0.48
CA LEU A 65 -7.67 -10.12 -0.18
C LEU A 65 -8.36 -11.30 0.53
N VAL A 66 -9.32 -11.04 1.42
CA VAL A 66 -10.08 -12.09 2.13
C VAL A 66 -10.99 -12.90 1.19
N ARG A 67 -11.21 -12.44 -0.05
CA ARG A 67 -12.05 -13.11 -1.05
C ARG A 67 -11.24 -13.86 -2.12
N LEU A 68 -9.91 -13.76 -2.08
CA LEU A 68 -8.99 -14.51 -2.93
C LEU A 68 -8.69 -15.86 -2.29
#